data_AF-A0A1Z1WFU7-F1
#
_entry.id   AF-A0A1Z1WFU7-F1
#
_cell.length_a   1.000
_cell.length_b   1.000
_cell.length_c   1.000
_cell.angle_alpha   90.00
_cell.angle_beta   90.00
_cell.angle_gamma   90.00
#
_symmetry.space_group_name_H-M   'P 1'
#
loop_
_entity.id
_entity.type
_entity.pdbx_description
1 polymer ?
#
loop_
_entity_poly.entity_id
_entity_poly.type
_entity_poly.pdbx_seq_one_letter_code
_entity_poly.pdbx_strand_id
1 'polypeptide(L)'
;MRNAGALFHQIGYGLLSSYQDYRALYTWRSWLFGWMVRLLCQVLFFSMVGKAIGSDGAQHYMALGNAVILGPLGALGVVSSSVAERRGGTLQFLLLSRNGPFPVLLSRGLYWAADGVVTSCFALVVLRWLVGVEISPLVLPVCFLLQILITLSGYSMALALAGVSLRWPESRMYLTAGATILLMTIAG
;
A
#
# COMPACT_ATOMS: atom_id res chain seq x y z
N MET A 1 1.87 12.66 31.75
CA MET A 1 3.04 12.45 30.87
C MET A 1 2.96 11.04 30.29
N ARG A 2 3.00 10.89 28.96
CA ARG A 2 2.99 9.58 28.28
C ARG A 2 4.30 8.83 28.62
N ASN A 3 4.20 7.61 29.13
CA ASN A 3 5.38 6.77 29.36
C ASN A 3 5.88 6.23 28.02
N ALA A 4 7.07 6.65 27.58
CA ALA A 4 7.64 6.26 26.29
C ALA A 4 7.72 4.74 26.12
N GLY A 5 8.03 4.00 27.19
CA GLY A 5 8.09 2.53 27.14
C GLY A 5 6.74 1.88 26.81
N ALA A 6 5.64 2.44 27.31
CA ALA A 6 4.30 1.94 27.02
C ALA A 6 3.89 2.21 25.56
N LEU A 7 4.33 3.33 24.97
CA LEU A 7 4.09 3.64 23.57
C LEU A 7 4.81 2.66 22.64
N PHE A 8 6.08 2.35 22.92
CA PHE A 8 6.84 1.37 22.12
C PHE A 8 6.21 -0.02 22.14
N HIS A 9 5.77 -0.48 23.32
CA HIS A 9 5.05 -1.75 23.43
C HIS A 9 3.77 -1.75 22.60
N GLN A 10 2.99 -0.68 22.65
CA GLN A 10 1.75 -0.57 21.89
C GLN A 10 1.97 -0.57 20.38
N ILE A 11 3.00 0.12 19.89
CA ILE A 11 3.42 0.07 18.48
C ILE A 11 3.81 -1.36 18.10
N GLY A 12 4.64 -2.01 18.92
CA GLY A 12 5.10 -3.39 18.70
C GLY A 12 3.94 -4.38 18.63
N TYR A 13 2.96 -4.30 19.56
CA TYR A 13 1.78 -5.15 19.52
C TYR A 13 0.89 -4.87 18.31
N GLY A 14 0.76 -3.62 17.88
CA GLY A 14 0.03 -3.29 16.66
C GLY A 14 0.69 -3.88 15.40
N LEU A 15 2.02 -3.82 15.30
CA LEU A 15 2.78 -4.48 14.22
C LEU A 15 2.57 -6.00 14.24
N LEU A 16 2.68 -6.62 15.42
CA LEU A 16 2.50 -8.06 15.57
C LEU A 16 1.08 -8.50 15.17
N SER A 17 0.07 -7.75 15.61
CA SER A 17 -1.32 -8.01 15.27
C SER A 17 -1.55 -7.90 13.77
N SER A 18 -0.98 -6.88 13.10
CA SER A 18 -1.10 -6.73 11.65
C SER A 18 -0.40 -7.86 10.88
N TYR A 19 0.75 -8.32 11.37
CA TYR A 19 1.43 -9.50 10.81
C TYR A 19 0.59 -10.78 10.92
N GLN A 20 -0.11 -10.97 12.04
CA GLN A 20 -1.01 -12.11 12.22
C GLN A 20 -2.21 -12.06 11.25
N ASP A 21 -2.84 -10.89 11.13
CA ASP A 21 -3.94 -10.67 10.18
C ASP A 21 -3.46 -10.96 8.74
N TYR A 22 -2.28 -10.47 8.38
CA TYR A 22 -1.71 -10.68 7.06
C TYR A 22 -1.43 -12.15 6.76
N ARG A 23 -0.87 -12.90 7.72
CA ARG A 23 -0.62 -14.35 7.57
C ARG A 23 -1.91 -15.17 7.48
N ALA A 24 -3.00 -14.68 8.05
CA ALA A 24 -4.31 -15.31 7.90
C ALA A 24 -4.89 -15.07 6.49
N LEU A 25 -4.61 -13.91 5.89
CA LEU A 25 -5.07 -13.54 4.54
C LEU A 25 -4.21 -14.15 3.42
N TYR A 26 -2.89 -14.16 3.61
CA TYR A 26 -1.93 -14.51 2.57
C TYR A 26 -0.96 -15.60 3.02
N THR A 27 -0.88 -16.65 2.20
CA THR A 27 0.28 -17.54 2.13
C THR A 27 1.23 -17.01 1.07
N TRP A 28 2.50 -17.42 1.09
CA TRP A 28 3.44 -17.02 0.02
C TRP A 28 2.94 -17.42 -1.37
N ARG A 29 2.20 -18.54 -1.49
CA ARG A 29 1.59 -19.01 -2.74
C ARG A 29 0.43 -18.14 -3.17
N SER A 30 -0.50 -17.83 -2.26
CA SER A 30 -1.65 -16.99 -2.60
C SER A 30 -1.25 -15.53 -2.86
N TRP A 31 -0.22 -15.06 -2.18
CA TRP A 31 0.40 -13.77 -2.48
C TRP A 31 1.06 -13.76 -3.85
N LEU A 32 1.92 -14.74 -4.16
CA LEU A 32 2.65 -14.73 -5.43
C LEU A 32 1.77 -15.07 -6.64
N PHE A 33 0.95 -16.11 -6.56
CA PHE A 33 0.17 -16.58 -7.71
C PHE A 33 -1.23 -15.97 -7.80
N GLY A 34 -1.75 -15.41 -6.70
CA GLY A 34 -3.03 -14.70 -6.69
C GLY A 34 -2.83 -13.19 -6.75
N TRP A 35 -2.26 -12.62 -5.69
CA TRP A 35 -2.15 -11.17 -5.54
C TRP A 35 -1.20 -10.53 -6.54
N MET A 36 0.03 -11.05 -6.67
CA MET A 36 1.04 -10.49 -7.57
C MET A 36 0.65 -10.67 -9.04
N VAL A 37 0.15 -11.85 -9.45
CA VAL A 37 -0.32 -12.06 -10.83
C VAL A 37 -1.40 -11.06 -11.19
N ARG A 38 -2.38 -10.84 -10.31
CA ARG A 38 -3.44 -9.83 -10.51
C ARG A 38 -2.85 -8.43 -10.76
N LEU A 39 -1.85 -8.03 -9.98
CA LEU A 39 -1.21 -6.73 -10.10
C LEU A 39 -0.31 -6.62 -11.34
N LEU A 40 0.39 -7.68 -11.71
CA LEU A 40 1.16 -7.73 -12.96
C LEU A 40 0.24 -7.64 -14.17
N CYS A 41 -0.91 -8.32 -14.17
CA CYS A 41 -1.91 -8.17 -15.22
C CYS A 41 -2.39 -6.73 -15.35
N GLN A 42 -2.61 -6.02 -14.23
CA GLN A 42 -2.95 -4.60 -14.24
C GLN A 42 -1.84 -3.76 -14.87
N VAL A 43 -0.58 -3.94 -14.45
CA VAL A 43 0.57 -3.20 -15.00
C VAL A 43 0.72 -3.46 -16.51
N LEU A 44 0.59 -4.72 -16.94
CA LEU A 44 0.65 -5.11 -18.35
C LEU A 44 -0.51 -4.51 -19.16
N PHE A 45 -1.71 -4.46 -18.58
CA PHE A 45 -2.85 -3.83 -19.22
C PHE A 45 -2.56 -2.36 -19.54
N PHE A 46 -2.10 -1.57 -18.56
CA PHE A 46 -1.74 -0.17 -18.79
C PHE A 46 -0.54 -0.01 -19.72
N SER A 47 0.44 -0.91 -19.67
CA SER A 47 1.54 -0.95 -20.63
C SER A 47 1.02 -1.13 -22.06
N MET A 48 0.11 -2.07 -22.31
CA MET A 48 -0.49 -2.31 -23.62
C MET A 48 -1.34 -1.13 -24.09
N VAL A 49 -2.05 -0.46 -23.18
CA VAL A 49 -2.77 0.79 -23.49
C VAL A 49 -1.79 1.86 -23.95
N GLY A 50 -0.66 2.03 -23.28
CA GLY A 50 0.40 2.96 -23.69
C GLY A 50 0.97 2.64 -25.07
N LYS A 51 1.13 1.35 -25.37
CA LYS A 51 1.55 0.89 -26.71
C LYS A 51 0.49 1.15 -27.78
N ALA A 52 -0.79 1.04 -27.45
CA ALA A 52 -1.89 1.21 -28.39
C ALA A 52 -2.14 2.70 -28.74
N ILE A 53 -1.93 3.60 -27.77
CA ILE A 53 -2.20 5.04 -27.92
C ILE A 53 -0.95 5.81 -28.38
N GLY A 54 0.25 5.26 -28.21
CA GLY A 54 1.51 5.96 -28.47
C GLY A 54 2.63 5.08 -29.02
N SER A 55 3.86 5.55 -28.85
CA SER A 55 5.10 4.83 -29.20
C SER A 55 5.57 3.92 -28.06
N ASP A 56 6.65 3.17 -28.27
CA ASP A 56 7.30 2.36 -27.23
C ASP A 56 7.65 3.16 -25.95
N GLY A 57 7.91 4.47 -26.09
CA GLY A 57 8.13 5.35 -24.94
C GLY A 57 6.90 5.52 -24.05
N ALA A 58 5.70 5.58 -24.64
CA ALA A 58 4.45 5.64 -23.88
C ALA A 58 4.15 4.30 -23.18
N GLN A 59 4.46 3.18 -23.84
CA GLN A 59 4.37 1.84 -23.25
C GLN A 59 5.23 1.73 -21.99
N HIS A 60 6.49 2.18 -22.06
CA HIS A 60 7.44 2.12 -20.94
C HIS A 60 7.05 3.06 -19.80
N TYR A 61 6.60 4.27 -20.13
CA TYR A 61 6.16 5.25 -19.13
C TYR A 61 4.96 4.75 -18.33
N MET A 62 3.90 4.27 -19.00
CA MET A 62 2.71 3.75 -18.34
C MET A 62 3.02 2.48 -17.52
N ALA A 63 3.88 1.59 -18.03
CA ALA A 63 4.30 0.40 -17.28
C ALA A 63 5.02 0.78 -15.97
N LEU A 64 6.01 1.67 -16.07
CA LEU A 64 6.81 2.11 -14.93
C LEU A 64 5.94 2.81 -13.88
N GLY A 65 5.12 3.75 -14.31
CA GLY A 65 4.24 4.50 -13.42
C GLY A 65 3.20 3.63 -12.72
N ASN A 66 2.60 2.68 -13.45
CA ASN A 66 1.67 1.71 -12.85
C ASN A 66 2.37 0.81 -11.82
N ALA A 67 3.59 0.36 -12.08
CA ALA A 67 4.35 -0.44 -11.13
C ALA A 67 4.72 0.35 -9.87
N VAL A 68 5.15 1.62 -10.00
CA VAL A 68 5.49 2.49 -8.87
C VAL A 68 4.26 2.77 -7.99
N ILE A 69 3.09 3.02 -8.60
CA ILE A 69 1.89 3.38 -7.83
C ILE A 69 1.32 2.21 -7.02
N LEU A 70 1.70 0.96 -7.32
CA LEU A 70 1.30 -0.21 -6.51
C LEU A 70 1.66 -0.05 -5.02
N GLY A 71 2.75 0.65 -4.70
CA GLY A 71 3.13 0.92 -3.31
C GLY A 71 2.09 1.75 -2.55
N PRO A 72 1.85 3.01 -2.96
CA PRO A 72 0.77 3.84 -2.43
C PRO A 72 -0.60 3.17 -2.45
N LEU A 73 -0.94 2.43 -3.51
CA LEU A 73 -2.22 1.70 -3.58
C LEU A 73 -2.32 0.59 -2.53
N GLY A 74 -1.24 -0.15 -2.28
CA GLY A 74 -1.18 -1.11 -1.19
C GLY A 74 -1.41 -0.45 0.17
N ALA A 75 -0.79 0.72 0.39
CA ALA A 75 -0.92 1.48 1.62
C ALA A 75 -2.37 1.95 1.91
N LEU A 76 -3.23 2.12 0.90
CA LEU A 76 -4.66 2.40 1.08
C LEU A 76 -5.39 1.30 1.87
N GLY A 77 -4.81 0.11 1.98
CA GLY A 77 -5.30 -0.98 2.84
C GLY A 77 -5.53 -0.56 4.30
N VAL A 78 -4.78 0.44 4.80
CA VAL A 78 -4.95 0.97 6.16
C VAL A 78 -6.35 1.55 6.42
N VAL A 79 -7.01 2.09 5.38
CA VAL A 79 -8.38 2.61 5.49
C VAL A 79 -9.32 1.46 5.84
N SER A 80 -9.17 0.32 5.17
CA SER A 80 -9.96 -0.88 5.41
C SER A 80 -9.68 -1.51 6.76
N SER A 81 -8.41 -1.66 7.14
CA SER A 81 -8.06 -2.23 8.44
C SER A 81 -8.53 -1.33 9.60
N SER A 82 -8.45 -0.01 9.45
CA SER A 82 -8.92 0.94 10.49
C SER A 82 -10.44 0.87 10.67
N VAL A 83 -11.21 0.79 9.58
CA VAL A 83 -12.67 0.60 9.67
C VAL A 83 -13.01 -0.77 10.25
N ALA A 84 -12.20 -1.80 9.98
CA ALA A 84 -12.37 -3.12 10.58
C ALA A 84 -12.20 -3.08 12.11
N GLU A 85 -11.25 -2.31 12.66
CA GLU A 85 -11.14 -2.09 14.12
C GLU A 85 -12.42 -1.51 14.72
N ARG A 86 -13.07 -0.58 14.00
CA ARG A 86 -14.34 -0.02 14.45
C ARG A 86 -15.45 -1.08 14.44
N ARG A 87 -15.56 -1.84 13.34
CA ARG A 87 -16.61 -2.86 13.16
C ARG A 87 -16.43 -4.06 14.10
N GLY A 88 -15.19 -4.42 14.41
CA GLY A 88 -14.85 -5.47 15.38
C GLY A 88 -14.95 -5.02 16.85
N GLY A 89 -15.30 -3.76 17.11
CA GLY A 89 -15.44 -3.22 18.47
C GLY A 89 -14.12 -2.92 19.20
N THR A 90 -12.98 -3.30 18.63
CA THR A 90 -11.65 -3.08 19.23
C THR A 90 -11.30 -1.60 19.35
N LEU A 91 -11.80 -0.76 18.44
CA LEU A 91 -11.59 0.68 18.48
C LEU A 91 -12.11 1.33 19.78
N GLN A 92 -13.22 0.85 20.34
CA GLN A 92 -13.76 1.41 21.59
C GLN A 92 -12.81 1.16 22.78
N PHE A 93 -12.20 -0.02 22.84
CA PHE A 93 -11.15 -0.31 23.84
C PHE A 93 -9.91 0.57 23.63
N LEU A 94 -9.53 0.83 22.38
CA LEU A 94 -8.40 1.72 22.06
C LEU A 94 -8.67 3.19 22.44
N LEU A 95 -9.91 3.65 22.35
CA LEU A 95 -10.32 5.00 22.80
C LEU A 95 -10.23 5.16 24.32
N LEU A 96 -10.52 4.10 25.06
CA LEU A 96 -10.37 4.06 26.52
C LEU A 96 -8.91 3.86 26.97
N SER A 97 -8.04 3.41 26.06
CA SER A 97 -6.63 3.18 26.36
C SER A 97 -5.89 4.50 26.62
N ARG A 98 -4.94 4.48 27.56
CA ARG A 98 -4.18 5.66 28.02
C ARG A 98 -3.45 6.41 26.90
N ASN A 99 -3.05 5.71 25.85
CA ASN A 99 -2.26 6.26 24.75
C ASN A 99 -3.10 6.65 23.53
N GLY A 100 -4.39 6.30 23.52
CA GLY A 100 -5.31 6.52 22.41
C GLY A 100 -5.12 5.55 21.23
N PRO A 101 -5.98 5.65 20.20
CA PRO A 101 -6.00 4.70 19.09
C PRO A 101 -4.92 4.96 18.03
N PHE A 102 -4.44 6.19 17.90
CA PHE A 102 -3.57 6.60 16.79
C PHE A 102 -2.29 5.77 16.66
N PRO A 103 -1.50 5.51 17.72
CA PRO A 103 -0.27 4.70 17.59
C PRO A 103 -0.52 3.27 17.08
N VAL A 104 -1.67 2.69 17.43
CA VAL A 104 -2.06 1.34 16.99
C VAL A 104 -2.49 1.34 15.54
N LEU A 105 -3.31 2.31 15.13
CA LEU A 105 -3.75 2.45 13.74
C LEU A 105 -2.56 2.74 12.82
N LEU A 106 -1.66 3.61 13.27
CA LEU A 106 -0.39 3.92 12.60
C LEU A 106 0.50 2.69 12.48
N SER A 107 0.66 1.89 13.53
CA SER A 107 1.57 0.75 13.48
C SER A 107 0.99 -0.43 12.71
N ARG A 108 -0.33 -0.68 12.82
CA ARG A 108 -1.02 -1.74 12.05
C ARG A 108 -0.97 -1.48 10.55
N GLY A 109 -1.16 -0.23 10.14
CA GLY A 109 -1.14 0.15 8.73
C GLY A 109 0.23 0.03 8.04
N LEU A 110 1.34 0.02 8.80
CA LEU A 110 2.68 -0.09 8.23
C LEU A 110 2.90 -1.41 7.48
N TYR A 111 2.20 -2.48 7.85
CA TYR A 111 2.31 -3.75 7.12
C TYR A 111 1.77 -3.64 5.69
N TRP A 112 0.68 -2.88 5.49
CA TRP A 112 0.14 -2.59 4.15
C TRP A 112 1.10 -1.75 3.31
N ALA A 113 1.77 -0.77 3.94
CA ALA A 113 2.82 0.00 3.29
C ALA A 113 4.02 -0.88 2.92
N ALA A 114 4.46 -1.77 3.82
CA ALA A 114 5.55 -2.71 3.57
C ALA A 114 5.23 -3.67 2.43
N ASP A 115 4.04 -4.28 2.43
CA ASP A 115 3.56 -5.13 1.32
C ASP A 115 3.52 -4.35 0.01
N GLY A 116 3.02 -3.12 0.02
CA GLY A 116 3.02 -2.24 -1.15
C GLY A 116 4.43 -2.00 -1.71
N VAL A 117 5.41 -1.72 -0.85
CA VAL A 117 6.81 -1.55 -1.27
C VAL A 117 7.35 -2.83 -1.90
N VAL A 118 7.18 -3.98 -1.25
CA VAL A 118 7.66 -5.27 -1.77
C VAL A 118 7.00 -5.57 -3.12
N THR A 119 5.69 -5.36 -3.21
CA THR A 119 4.90 -5.60 -4.41
C THR A 119 5.34 -4.72 -5.58
N SER A 120 5.49 -3.42 -5.34
CA SER A 120 5.95 -2.48 -6.37
C SER A 120 7.38 -2.77 -6.83
N CYS A 121 8.30 -3.03 -5.89
CA CYS A 121 9.68 -3.37 -6.23
C CYS A 121 9.75 -4.68 -7.04
N PHE A 122 8.96 -5.68 -6.67
CA PHE A 122 8.87 -6.92 -7.44
C PHE A 122 8.34 -6.67 -8.85
N ALA A 123 7.28 -5.86 -8.99
CA ALA A 123 6.74 -5.49 -10.29
C ALA A 123 7.78 -4.76 -11.17
N LEU A 124 8.56 -3.83 -10.60
CA LEU A 124 9.65 -3.14 -11.30
C LEU A 124 10.73 -4.10 -11.80
N VAL A 125 11.11 -5.10 -11.00
CA VAL A 125 12.09 -6.12 -11.41
C VAL A 125 11.52 -7.00 -12.53
N VAL A 126 10.25 -7.39 -12.42
CA VAL A 126 9.59 -8.24 -13.42
C VAL A 126 9.37 -7.49 -14.75
N LEU A 127 9.12 -6.18 -14.70
CA LEU A 127 8.94 -5.34 -15.90
C LEU A 127 10.14 -5.37 -16.84
N ARG A 128 11.36 -5.52 -16.31
CA ARG A 128 12.57 -5.71 -17.13
C ARG A 128 12.42 -6.87 -18.10
N TRP A 129 11.82 -7.98 -17.65
CA TRP A 129 11.65 -9.19 -18.45
C TRP A 129 10.42 -9.12 -19.37
N LEU A 130 9.33 -8.48 -18.92
CA LEU A 130 8.07 -8.48 -19.65
C LEU A 130 7.97 -7.38 -20.72
N VAL A 131 8.53 -6.20 -20.45
CA VAL A 131 8.36 -5.00 -21.29
C VAL A 131 9.70 -4.54 -21.89
N GLY A 132 10.82 -5.14 -21.48
CA GLY A 132 12.15 -4.82 -21.99
C GLY A 132 12.73 -3.52 -21.44
N VAL A 133 12.24 -3.05 -20.28
CA VAL A 133 12.76 -1.83 -19.65
C VAL A 133 14.14 -2.11 -19.07
N GLU A 134 15.18 -1.48 -19.64
CA GLU A 134 16.55 -1.61 -19.16
C GLU A 134 16.76 -0.78 -17.89
N ILE A 135 16.60 -1.40 -16.72
CA ILE A 135 16.96 -0.80 -15.43
C ILE A 135 18.38 -1.24 -15.08
N SER A 136 19.30 -0.28 -15.06
CA SER A 136 20.68 -0.52 -14.59
C SER A 136 20.66 -1.00 -13.14
N PRO A 137 21.36 -2.10 -12.79
CA PRO A 137 21.40 -2.63 -11.43
C PRO A 137 21.88 -1.62 -10.38
N LEU A 138 22.72 -0.67 -10.79
CA LEU A 138 23.24 0.39 -9.93
C LEU A 138 22.15 1.38 -9.45
N VAL A 139 21.05 1.48 -10.18
CA VAL A 139 19.94 2.39 -9.87
C VAL A 139 18.90 1.72 -8.97
N LEU A 140 18.91 0.39 -8.86
CA LEU A 140 17.93 -0.37 -8.05
C LEU A 140 17.86 0.07 -6.58
N PRO A 141 18.99 0.34 -5.87
CA PRO A 141 18.91 0.84 -4.50
C PRO A 141 18.23 2.21 -4.41
N VAL A 142 18.45 3.08 -5.39
CA VAL A 142 17.79 4.40 -5.45
C VAL A 142 16.30 4.24 -5.71
N CYS A 143 15.91 3.38 -6.66
CA CYS A 143 14.51 3.05 -6.92
C CYS A 143 13.82 2.50 -5.66
N PHE A 144 14.49 1.62 -4.91
CA PHE A 144 13.96 1.07 -3.67
C PHE A 144 13.73 2.15 -2.61
N LEU A 145 14.69 3.06 -2.42
CA LEU A 145 14.55 4.17 -1.47
C LEU A 145 13.44 5.15 -1.87
N LEU A 146 13.35 5.49 -3.16
CA LEU A 146 12.25 6.31 -3.68
C LEU A 146 10.91 5.61 -3.49
N GLN A 147 10.85 4.29 -3.69
CA GLN A 147 9.63 3.52 -3.49
C GLN A 147 9.16 3.55 -2.03
N ILE A 148 10.08 3.45 -1.07
CA ILE A 148 9.77 3.62 0.35
C ILE A 148 9.18 5.01 0.59
N LEU A 149 9.84 6.07 0.08
CA LEU A 149 9.39 7.44 0.28
C LEU A 149 7.99 7.67 -0.29
N ILE A 150 7.78 7.29 -1.55
CA ILE A 150 6.50 7.43 -2.25
C ILE A 150 5.40 6.65 -1.51
N THR A 151 5.69 5.43 -1.06
CA THR A 151 4.72 4.60 -0.33
C THR A 151 4.42 5.18 1.05
N LEU A 152 5.40 5.73 1.77
CA LEU A 152 5.18 6.38 3.07
C LEU A 152 4.39 7.69 2.94
N SER A 153 4.61 8.46 1.87
CA SER A 153 3.79 9.63 1.54
C SER A 153 2.35 9.22 1.25
N GLY A 154 2.15 8.19 0.40
CA GLY A 154 0.83 7.61 0.13
C GLY A 154 0.16 7.04 1.39
N TYR A 155 0.93 6.42 2.28
CA TYR A 155 0.47 5.90 3.55
C TYR A 155 0.00 7.01 4.50
N SER A 156 0.72 8.13 4.54
CA SER A 156 0.33 9.30 5.33
C SER A 156 -1.01 9.88 4.86
N MET A 157 -1.20 9.96 3.54
CA MET A 157 -2.50 10.31 2.95
C MET A 157 -3.57 9.28 3.30
N ALA A 158 -3.27 7.99 3.18
CA ALA A 158 -4.20 6.91 3.49
C ALA A 158 -4.64 6.92 4.97
N LEU A 159 -3.75 7.25 5.90
CA LEU A 159 -4.08 7.44 7.32
C LEU A 159 -5.05 8.60 7.53
N ALA A 160 -4.89 9.70 6.81
CA ALA A 160 -5.84 10.82 6.86
C ALA A 160 -7.24 10.37 6.37
N LEU A 161 -7.29 9.64 5.25
CA LEU A 161 -8.54 9.05 4.72
C LEU A 161 -9.15 8.01 5.68
N ALA A 162 -8.31 7.25 6.39
CA ALA A 162 -8.75 6.33 7.42
C ALA A 162 -9.44 7.06 8.57
N GLY A 163 -8.92 8.22 9.01
CA GLY A 163 -9.57 9.07 10.00
C GLY A 163 -10.98 9.51 9.59
N VAL A 164 -11.18 9.89 8.31
CA VAL A 164 -12.51 10.23 7.77
C VAL A 164 -13.42 9.01 7.74
N SER A 165 -12.91 7.86 7.26
CA SER A 165 -13.65 6.60 7.17
C SER A 165 -14.00 6.04 8.55
N LEU A 166 -13.20 6.33 9.57
CA LEU A 166 -13.50 5.98 10.95
C LEU A 166 -14.72 6.72 11.49
N ARG A 167 -15.04 7.92 10.99
CA ARG A 167 -16.28 8.64 11.32
C ARG A 167 -17.47 8.14 10.50
N TRP A 168 -17.26 7.93 9.21
CA TRP A 168 -18.27 7.43 8.26
C TRP A 168 -17.80 6.15 7.57
N PRO A 169 -18.06 4.96 8.16
CA PRO A 169 -17.53 3.69 7.63
C PRO A 169 -17.96 3.36 6.21
N GLU A 170 -19.15 3.82 5.82
CA GLU A 170 -19.70 3.63 4.48
C GLU A 170 -18.98 4.46 3.41
N SER A 171 -18.23 5.52 3.80
CA SER A 171 -17.45 6.31 2.85
C SER A 171 -16.17 5.62 2.40
N ARG A 172 -15.74 4.55 3.09
CA ARG A 172 -14.48 3.84 2.86
C ARG A 172 -14.25 3.55 1.37
N MET A 173 -15.22 2.91 0.72
CA MET A 173 -15.07 2.47 -0.67
C MET A 173 -14.90 3.66 -1.61
N TYR A 174 -15.70 4.71 -1.43
CA TYR A 174 -15.61 5.93 -2.24
C TYR A 174 -14.27 6.63 -2.07
N LEU A 175 -13.78 6.72 -0.83
CA LEU A 175 -12.48 7.35 -0.53
C LEU A 175 -11.33 6.53 -1.13
N THR A 176 -11.32 5.21 -0.96
CA THR A 176 -10.26 4.37 -1.54
C THR A 176 -10.34 4.31 -3.05
N ALA A 177 -11.52 4.20 -3.65
CA ALA A 177 -11.68 4.16 -5.10
C ALA A 177 -11.31 5.51 -5.73
N GLY A 178 -11.78 6.63 -5.15
CA GLY A 178 -11.45 7.97 -5.61
C GLY A 178 -9.95 8.26 -5.52
N ALA A 179 -9.31 7.88 -4.40
CA ALA A 179 -7.86 8.01 -4.25
C ALA A 179 -7.12 7.13 -5.27
N THR A 180 -7.54 5.88 -5.49
CA THR A 180 -6.96 5.01 -6.52
C THR A 180 -7.04 5.67 -7.90
N ILE A 181 -8.22 6.13 -8.32
CA ILE A 181 -8.41 6.77 -9.63
C ILE A 181 -7.50 7.99 -9.78
N LEU A 182 -7.44 8.86 -8.76
CA LEU A 182 -6.58 10.04 -8.78
C LEU A 182 -5.10 9.65 -8.93
N LEU A 183 -4.63 8.68 -8.13
CA LEU A 183 -3.26 8.21 -8.17
C LEU A 183 -2.91 7.56 -9.52
N MET A 184 -3.81 6.75 -10.09
CA MET A 184 -3.59 6.14 -11.41
C MET A 184 -3.56 7.19 -12.52
N THR A 185 -4.41 8.21 -12.45
CA THR A 185 -4.44 9.29 -13.47
C THR A 185 -3.12 10.07 -13.52
N ILE A 186 -2.46 10.25 -12.37
CA ILE A 186 -1.17 10.96 -12.29
C ILE A 186 0.00 10.05 -12.67
N ALA A 187 -0.11 8.75 -12.38
CA ALA A 187 0.97 7.79 -12.60
C ALA A 187 1.02 7.22 -14.02
N GLY A 188 0.01 7.46 -14.88
CA GLY A 188 -0.04 6.97 -16.26
C GLY A 188 -1.04 5.84 -16.48
#